data_AF-A0A486X965-F1
#
_entry.id   AF-A0A486X965-F1
#
_cell.length_a   1.000
_cell.length_b   1.000
_cell.length_c   1.000
_cell.angle_alpha   90.00
_cell.angle_beta   90.00
_cell.angle_gamma   90.00
#
_symmetry.space_group_name_H-M   'P 1'
#
loop_
_entity.id
_entity.type
_entity.pdbx_description
1 polymer ?
#
loop_
_entity_poly.entity_id
_entity_poly.type
_entity_poly.pdbx_seq_one_letter_code
_entity_poly.pdbx_strand_id
1 'polypeptide(L)'
;MAILLKSSTTNQGFQSFVVDEEKVDIYFLYSLGFKIKHFALKNATGSTFLEISKKQLEKMEISIPTLPEQQKIGNLFKQLDRLITLHK
;
A
#
# COMPACT_ATOMS: atom_id res chain seq x y z
N MET A 1 -3.54 4.04 -3.77
CA MET A 1 -2.26 4.12 -3.05
C MET A 1 -1.19 4.58 -4.03
N ALA A 2 -0.10 5.13 -3.54
CA ALA A 2 1.05 5.53 -4.35
C ALA A 2 2.33 5.30 -3.55
N ILE A 3 3.45 5.11 -4.25
CA ILE A 3 4.79 5.06 -3.66
C ILE A 3 5.41 6.45 -3.85
N LEU A 4 5.90 7.07 -2.77
CA LEU A 4 6.60 8.35 -2.86
C LEU A 4 8.02 8.11 -3.38
N LEU A 5 8.34 8.68 -4.55
CA LEU A 5 9.68 8.55 -5.18
C LEU A 5 10.64 9.68 -4.78
N LYS A 6 10.12 10.72 -4.14
CA LYS A 6 10.86 11.90 -3.67
C LYS A 6 10.33 12.29 -2.31
N SER A 7 11.19 12.89 -1.47
CA SER A 7 10.78 13.48 -0.20
C SER A 7 9.58 14.40 -0.41
N SER A 8 8.50 14.12 0.30
CA SER A 8 7.21 14.78 0.14
C SER A 8 6.51 14.86 1.49
N THR A 9 5.56 15.78 1.61
CA THR A 9 4.69 15.93 2.78
C THR A 9 3.25 15.61 2.40
N THR A 10 2.51 14.96 3.29
CA THR A 10 1.08 14.69 3.12
C THR A 10 0.25 15.48 4.12
N ASN A 11 -1.01 15.78 3.78
CA ASN A 11 -1.96 16.36 4.73
C ASN A 11 -2.60 15.28 5.62
N GLN A 12 -3.43 15.70 6.57
CA GLN A 12 -4.05 14.82 7.57
C GLN A 12 -5.01 13.77 6.97
N GLY A 13 -5.51 13.99 5.75
CA GLY A 13 -6.40 13.04 5.07
C GLY A 13 -5.68 11.83 4.45
N PHE A 14 -4.34 11.84 4.42
CA PHE A 14 -3.56 10.71 3.94
C PHE A 14 -3.12 9.80 5.09
N GLN A 15 -3.38 8.50 4.93
CA GLN A 15 -2.76 7.47 5.76
C GLN A 15 -1.39 7.10 5.16
N SER A 16 -0.32 7.56 5.81
CA SER A 16 1.06 7.28 5.38
C SER A 16 1.58 5.99 6.01
N PHE A 17 2.07 5.08 5.18
CA PHE A 17 2.74 3.85 5.61
C PHE A 17 4.25 4.06 5.55
N VAL A 18 4.93 3.92 6.69
CA VAL A 18 6.39 3.91 6.78
C VAL A 18 6.82 2.47 7.01
N VAL A 19 7.66 1.96 6.12
CA VAL A 19 7.98 0.53 6.02
C VAL A 19 9.46 0.33 6.32
N ASP A 20 9.76 -0.70 7.10
CA ASP A 20 11.11 -1.22 7.28
C ASP A 20 11.44 -2.16 6.11
N GLU A 21 12.29 -1.70 5.20
CA GLU A 21 12.64 -2.40 3.95
C GLU A 21 13.39 -3.71 4.18
N GLU A 22 13.97 -3.93 5.38
CA GLU A 22 14.57 -5.21 5.75
C GLU A 22 13.53 -6.29 6.08
N LYS A 23 12.28 -5.89 6.30
CA LYS A 23 11.17 -6.78 6.67
C LYS A 23 10.11 -6.92 5.59
N VAL A 24 9.85 -5.84 4.85
CA VAL A 24 8.76 -5.79 3.88
C VAL A 24 9.20 -5.12 2.59
N ASP A 25 9.01 -5.83 1.47
CA ASP A 25 9.23 -5.26 0.14
C ASP A 25 8.12 -4.23 -0.19
N ILE A 26 8.52 -3.03 -0.59
CA ILE A 26 7.60 -1.90 -0.84
C ILE A 26 6.65 -2.20 -2.00
N TYR A 27 7.14 -2.82 -3.08
CA TYR A 27 6.30 -3.13 -4.25
C TYR A 27 5.34 -4.28 -3.96
N PHE A 28 5.75 -5.25 -3.13
CA PHE A 28 4.85 -6.25 -2.59
C PHE A 28 3.72 -5.61 -1.76
N LEU A 29 4.05 -4.75 -0.79
CA LEU A 29 3.01 -4.06 0.00
C LEU A 29 2.08 -3.22 -0.90
N TYR A 30 2.65 -2.53 -1.88
CA TYR A 30 1.88 -1.76 -2.87
C TYR A 30 0.94 -2.65 -3.68
N SER A 31 1.35 -3.86 -4.07
CA SER A 31 0.49 -4.83 -4.77
C SER A 31 -0.71 -5.28 -3.94
N LEU A 32 -0.62 -5.22 -2.61
CA LEU A 32 -1.73 -5.49 -1.69
C LEU A 32 -2.67 -4.29 -1.51
N GLY A 33 -2.45 -3.18 -2.22
CA GLY A 33 -3.20 -1.95 -2.04
C GLY A 33 -4.71 -2.09 -2.25
N PHE A 34 -5.16 -3.05 -3.05
CA PHE A 34 -6.59 -3.35 -3.20
C PHE A 34 -7.19 -3.93 -1.90
N LYS A 35 -6.46 -4.79 -1.18
CA LYS A 35 -6.90 -5.36 0.10
C LYS A 35 -6.96 -4.27 1.17
N ILE A 36 -5.93 -3.41 1.20
CA ILE A 36 -5.85 -2.27 2.13
C ILE A 36 -7.02 -1.31 1.87
N LYS A 37 -7.27 -0.97 0.59
CA LYS A 37 -8.42 -0.13 0.20
C LYS A 37 -9.75 -0.76 0.60
N HIS A 38 -9.93 -2.06 0.35
CA HIS A 38 -11.17 -2.75 0.70
C HIS A 38 -11.41 -2.78 2.20
N PHE A 39 -10.39 -3.11 3.00
CA PHE A 39 -10.47 -3.03 4.46
C PHE A 39 -10.79 -1.62 4.93
N ALA A 40 -10.12 -0.61 4.37
CA ALA A 40 -10.33 0.79 4.69
C ALA A 40 -11.78 1.22 4.45
N LEU A 41 -12.33 0.92 3.28
CA LEU A 41 -13.72 1.27 2.93
C LEU A 41 -14.74 0.54 3.82
N LYS A 42 -14.51 -0.73 4.15
CA LYS A 42 -15.41 -1.51 5.02
C LYS A 42 -15.46 -0.96 6.45
N ASN A 43 -14.37 -0.36 6.92
CA ASN A 43 -14.22 0.15 8.28
C ASN A 43 -14.24 1.69 8.34
N ALA A 44 -14.55 2.35 7.23
CA ALA A 44 -14.61 3.80 7.16
C ALA A 44 -15.86 4.32 7.89
N THR A 45 -15.73 5.51 8.43
CA THR A 45 -16.82 6.26 9.06
C THR A 45 -17.17 7.48 8.21
N GLY A 46 -18.37 8.02 8.42
CA GLY A 46 -18.91 9.13 7.63
C GLY A 46 -19.85 8.67 6.51
N SER A 47 -20.67 9.58 5.99
CA SER A 47 -21.65 9.30 4.93
C SER A 47 -21.33 10.02 3.63
N THR A 48 -20.86 11.28 3.70
CA THR A 48 -20.46 12.08 2.53
C THR A 48 -18.98 11.94 2.21
N PHE A 49 -18.14 11.94 3.24
CA PHE A 49 -16.70 11.72 3.12
C PHE A 49 -16.32 10.53 3.98
N LEU A 50 -15.96 9.43 3.32
CA LEU A 50 -15.52 8.22 4.00
C LEU A 50 -14.08 8.38 4.45
N GLU A 51 -13.84 8.19 5.74
CA GLU A 51 -12.51 8.26 6.35
C GLU A 51 -12.28 7.07 7.27
N ILE A 52 -11.06 6.53 7.27
CA ILE A 52 -10.62 5.54 8.25
C ILE A 52 -9.54 6.14 9.15
N SER A 53 -9.69 5.95 10.46
CA SER A 53 -8.66 6.36 11.42
C SER A 53 -7.45 5.43 11.38
N LYS A 54 -6.26 5.98 11.69
CA LYS A 54 -5.02 5.19 11.85
C LYS A 54 -5.21 3.98 12.78
N LYS A 55 -5.84 4.18 13.94
CA LYS A 55 -6.10 3.11 14.93
C LYS A 55 -6.93 1.96 14.37
N GLN A 56 -7.85 2.24 13.45
CA GLN A 56 -8.68 1.21 12.84
C GLN A 56 -7.92 0.50 11.72
N LEU A 57 -7.12 1.24 10.95
CA LEU A 57 -6.26 0.69 9.89
C LEU A 57 -5.18 -0.24 10.45
N GLU A 58 -4.60 0.08 11.60
CA GLU A 58 -3.61 -0.76 12.31
C GLU A 58 -4.14 -2.14 12.74
N LYS A 59 -5.46 -2.32 12.81
CA LYS A 59 -6.10 -3.61 13.12
C LYS A 59 -6.19 -4.53 11.91
N MET A 60 -5.79 -4.07 10.72
CA MET A 60 -5.81 -4.89 9.52
C MET A 60 -4.77 -6.00 9.63
N GLU A 61 -5.23 -7.24 9.68
CA GLU A 61 -4.35 -8.40 9.59
C GLU A 61 -4.04 -8.72 8.12
N ILE A 62 -2.75 -8.88 7.82
CA ILE A 62 -2.26 -9.21 6.48
C ILE A 62 -1.26 -10.35 6.64
N SER A 63 -1.42 -11.40 5.84
CA SER A 63 -0.41 -12.45 5.74
C SER A 63 0.79 -11.93 4.94
N ILE A 64 1.96 -11.92 5.58
CA ILE A 64 3.22 -11.47 5.01
C ILE A 64 4.12 -12.69 4.83
N PRO A 65 4.46 -13.10 3.59
CA PRO A 65 5.33 -14.24 3.34
C PRO A 65 6.80 -13.89 3.63
N THR A 66 7.70 -14.84 3.41
CA THR A 66 9.15 -14.60 3.58
C THR A 66 9.66 -13.48 2.67
N LEU A 67 10.66 -12.71 3.11
CA LEU A 67 11.21 -11.60 2.33
C LEU A 67 11.61 -11.98 0.89
N PRO A 68 12.28 -13.13 0.63
CA PRO A 68 12.61 -13.54 -0.74
C PRO A 68 11.38 -13.75 -1.64
N GLU A 69 10.28 -14.23 -1.08
CA GLU A 69 9.02 -14.40 -1.82
C GLU A 69 8.36 -13.05 -2.09
N GLN A 70 8.32 -12.16 -1.10
CA GLN A 70 7.84 -10.80 -1.26
C GLN A 70 8.58 -10.09 -2.40
N GLN A 71 9.91 -10.17 -2.43
CA GLN A 71 10.74 -9.56 -3.49
C GLN A 71 10.43 -10.13 -4.87
N LYS A 72 10.19 -11.44 -5.01
CA LYS A 72 9.79 -12.04 -6.29
C LYS A 72 8.45 -11.47 -6.78
N ILE A 73 7.47 -11.38 -5.89
CA ILE A 73 6.14 -10.84 -6.20
C ILE A 73 6.23 -9.34 -6.53
N GLY A 74 6.93 -8.56 -5.70
CA GLY A 74 7.13 -7.13 -5.89
C GLY A 74 7.83 -6.82 -7.22
N ASN A 75 8.88 -7.56 -7.56
CA ASN A 75 9.58 -7.40 -8.83
C ASN A 75 8.69 -7.71 -10.04
N LEU A 76 7.82 -8.73 -9.97
CA LEU A 76 6.87 -9.04 -11.03
C LEU A 76 5.94 -7.85 -11.31
N PHE A 77 5.31 -7.29 -10.26
CA PHE A 77 4.42 -6.14 -10.43
C PHE A 77 5.15 -4.88 -10.87
N LYS A 78 6.37 -4.64 -10.37
CA LYS A 78 7.22 -3.53 -10.84
C LYS A 78 7.54 -3.63 -12.33
N GLN A 79 7.82 -4.84 -12.83
CA GLN A 79 8.05 -5.06 -14.26
C GLN A 79 6.79 -4.80 -15.08
N LEU A 80 5.62 -5.27 -14.62
CA LEU A 80 4.34 -5.02 -15.27
C LEU A 80 4.04 -3.51 -15.36
N ASP A 81 4.18 -2.76 -14.27
CA ASP A 81 3.98 -1.31 -14.25
C ASP A 81 4.93 -0.60 -15.25
N ARG A 82 6.19 -1.03 -15.32
CA ARG A 82 7.17 -0.50 -16.28
C ARG A 82 6.75 -0.79 -17.72
N LEU A 83 6.29 -2.00 -18.01
CA LEU A 83 5.82 -2.39 -19.34
C LEU A 83 4.59 -1.60 -19.76
N ILE A 84 3.62 -1.43 -18.87
CA ILE A 84 2.42 -0.60 -19.14
C ILE A 84 2.83 0.84 -19.41
N THR A 85 3.76 1.38 -18.61
CA THR A 85 4.23 2.77 -18.76
C THR A 85 4.95 2.99 -20.09
N LEU A 86 5.69 2.00 -20.61
CA LEU A 86 6.39 2.11 -21.90
C LEU A 86 5.43 2.17 -23.10
N HIS A 87 4.20 1.67 -22.96
CA HIS A 87 3.18 1.67 -24.01
C HIS A 87 2.16 2.80 -23.86
N LYS A 88 2.41 3.77 -22.97
CA LYS A 88 1.64 5.00 -22.81
C LYS A 88 2.41 6.19 -23.36
#